data_AF-A0A6N6L396-F1
#
_entry.id   AF-A0A6N6L396-F1
#
_cell.length_a   1.000
_cell.length_b   1.000
_cell.length_c   1.000
_cell.angle_alpha   90.00
_cell.angle_beta   90.00
_cell.angle_gamma   90.00
#
_symmetry.space_group_name_H-M   'P 1'
#
loop_
_entity.id
_entity.type
_entity.pdbx_description
1 polymer ?
#
loop_
_entity_poly.entity_id
_entity_poly.type
_entity_poly.pdbx_seq_one_letter_code
_entity_poly.pdbx_strand_id
1 'polypeptide(L)'
;MKSKTFLTFHYALLALILLLALGLAVKPAYADTGGGTGTLIAEGDGLAGLIGDGEITLSGNGGLWIKDAAGDAVIEISGRGQAQELRNGWVQYMGFNGEAHVTGSHISVVLSGVDISVEASGTGRFFLRGSGWYEVNGQRYDWTPDLTVISIGEPVEIAPAP
;
A
#
# COMPACT_ATOMS: atom_id res chain seq x y z
N MET A 1 -20.32 8.26 -20.91
CA MET A 1 -19.80 9.30 -19.97
C MET A 1 -18.97 8.71 -18.81
N LYS A 2 -18.23 7.58 -18.97
CA LYS A 2 -17.44 6.94 -17.89
C LYS A 2 -15.92 7.17 -17.96
N SER A 3 -15.40 7.90 -18.96
CA SER A 3 -13.95 7.93 -19.21
C SER A 3 -13.16 8.92 -18.35
N LYS A 4 -13.77 10.03 -17.89
CA LYS A 4 -13.01 11.09 -17.21
C LYS A 4 -12.53 10.69 -15.81
N THR A 5 -13.38 10.02 -15.03
CA THR A 5 -13.07 9.62 -13.65
C THR A 5 -12.04 8.49 -13.59
N PHE A 6 -12.12 7.54 -14.53
CA PHE A 6 -11.15 6.44 -14.63
C PHE A 6 -9.77 6.96 -15.04
N LEU A 7 -9.72 7.96 -15.91
CA LEU A 7 -8.50 8.58 -16.39
C LEU A 7 -7.81 9.41 -15.29
N THR A 8 -8.55 10.19 -14.50
CA THR A 8 -7.98 10.92 -13.36
C THR A 8 -7.50 10.00 -12.25
N PHE A 9 -8.20 8.90 -11.95
CA PHE A 9 -7.75 7.92 -10.96
C PHE A 9 -6.45 7.24 -11.40
N HIS A 10 -6.33 6.90 -12.69
CA HIS A 10 -5.11 6.34 -13.28
C HIS A 10 -3.93 7.32 -13.21
N TYR A 11 -4.13 8.61 -13.51
CA TYR A 11 -3.07 9.61 -13.38
C TYR A 11 -2.68 9.90 -11.92
N ALA A 12 -3.63 9.87 -10.99
CA ALA A 12 -3.35 10.01 -9.56
C ALA A 12 -2.55 8.81 -9.04
N LEU A 13 -2.90 7.60 -9.47
CA LEU A 13 -2.16 6.37 -9.17
C LEU A 13 -0.75 6.41 -9.78
N LEU A 14 -0.60 6.84 -11.03
CA LEU A 14 0.71 7.01 -11.68
C LEU A 14 1.57 8.07 -11.00
N ALA A 15 0.98 9.21 -10.59
CA ALA A 15 1.69 10.25 -9.85
C ALA A 15 2.14 9.75 -8.47
N LEU A 16 1.32 8.94 -7.79
CA LEU A 16 1.67 8.32 -6.52
C LEU A 16 2.80 7.30 -6.70
N ILE A 17 2.72 6.41 -7.70
CA ILE A 17 3.77 5.45 -8.07
C ILE A 17 5.08 6.18 -8.39
N LEU A 18 5.02 7.33 -9.07
CA LEU A 18 6.19 8.13 -9.41
C LEU A 18 6.83 8.79 -8.17
N LEU A 19 6.01 9.36 -7.26
CA LEU A 19 6.49 9.93 -5.99
C LEU A 19 7.17 8.88 -5.11
N LEU A 20 6.60 7.68 -5.08
CA LEU A 20 7.12 6.51 -4.38
C LEU A 20 8.48 6.05 -4.93
N ALA A 21 8.63 6.00 -6.26
CA ALA A 21 9.90 5.66 -6.91
C ALA A 21 11.00 6.71 -6.69
N LEU A 22 10.64 7.97 -6.45
CA LEU A 22 11.57 9.07 -6.18
C LEU A 22 12.02 9.16 -4.71
N GLY A 23 11.45 8.33 -3.83
CA GLY A 23 11.80 8.32 -2.41
C GLY A 23 11.42 9.57 -1.62
N LEU A 24 10.66 10.50 -2.21
CA LEU A 24 10.23 11.73 -1.56
C LEU A 24 9.18 11.42 -0.48
N ALA A 25 9.41 11.92 0.74
CA ALA A 25 8.45 11.86 1.85
C ALA A 25 7.33 12.89 1.65
N VAL A 26 6.49 12.69 0.64
CA VAL A 26 5.22 13.41 0.51
C VAL A 26 4.17 12.57 1.22
N LYS A 27 3.60 13.05 2.33
CA LYS A 27 2.40 12.43 2.91
C LYS A 27 1.21 12.86 2.03
N PRO A 28 0.67 12.00 1.14
CA PRO A 28 -0.56 12.37 0.47
C PRO A 28 -1.64 12.55 1.54
N ALA A 29 -2.44 13.61 1.46
CA ALA A 29 -3.42 13.98 2.50
C ALA A 29 -4.55 12.94 2.74
N TYR A 30 -4.51 11.81 2.03
CA TYR A 30 -5.54 10.76 1.99
C TYR A 30 -4.95 9.34 2.01
N ALA A 31 -3.74 9.15 2.54
CA ALA A 31 -3.21 7.81 2.75
C ALA A 31 -2.47 7.72 4.09
N ASP A 32 -2.66 6.60 4.78
CA ASP A 32 -1.82 6.23 5.91
C ASP A 32 -0.47 5.77 5.37
N THR A 33 0.61 6.33 5.92
CA THR A 33 1.98 6.00 5.50
C THR A 33 2.82 5.64 6.71
N GLY A 34 3.62 4.58 6.60
CA GLY A 34 4.58 4.17 7.63
C GLY A 34 5.86 3.62 7.03
N GLY A 35 6.80 3.22 7.89
CA GLY A 35 8.04 2.59 7.47
C GLY A 35 8.98 2.27 8.63
N GLY A 36 10.02 1.50 8.33
CA GLY A 36 10.98 0.96 9.30
C GLY A 36 11.23 -0.52 9.04
N THR A 37 11.87 -1.19 10.01
CA THR A 37 12.05 -2.64 10.02
C THR A 37 10.99 -3.28 10.92
N GLY A 38 10.34 -4.33 10.45
CA GLY A 38 9.29 -4.99 11.21
C GLY A 38 8.32 -5.80 10.36
N THR A 39 7.12 -6.00 10.91
CA THR A 39 6.01 -6.69 10.25
C THR A 39 4.84 -5.73 10.00
N LEU A 40 4.11 -5.98 8.90
CA LEU A 40 2.86 -5.33 8.55
C LEU A 40 1.82 -6.40 8.24
N ILE A 41 0.66 -6.33 8.87
CA ILE A 41 -0.53 -7.09 8.50
C ILE A 41 -1.62 -6.10 8.14
N ALA A 42 -2.34 -6.28 7.04
CA ALA A 42 -3.45 -5.40 6.70
C ALA A 42 -4.59 -6.17 6.03
N GLU A 43 -5.82 -5.79 6.34
CA GLU A 43 -7.02 -6.26 5.63
C GLU A 43 -7.92 -5.07 5.30
N GLY A 44 -8.42 -5.01 4.07
CA GLY A 44 -9.34 -3.94 3.68
C GLY A 44 -9.61 -3.85 2.19
N ASP A 45 -10.20 -2.73 1.80
CA ASP A 45 -10.52 -2.38 0.43
C ASP A 45 -9.83 -1.06 0.07
N GLY A 46 -9.42 -0.92 -1.20
CA GLY A 46 -8.89 0.32 -1.73
C GLY A 46 -7.55 0.14 -2.43
N LEU A 47 -6.49 0.69 -1.84
CA LEU A 47 -5.14 0.73 -2.38
C LEU A 47 -4.12 0.45 -1.28
N ALA A 48 -3.40 -0.65 -1.41
CA ALA A 48 -2.24 -0.97 -0.58
C ALA A 48 -0.98 -0.95 -1.44
N GLY A 49 0.09 -0.32 -0.96
CA GLY A 49 1.38 -0.48 -1.60
C GLY A 49 2.55 -0.43 -0.64
N LEU A 50 3.57 -1.19 -1.01
CA LEU A 50 4.74 -1.52 -0.20
C LEU A 50 6.00 -1.34 -1.03
N ILE A 51 7.04 -0.81 -0.40
CA ILE A 51 8.36 -0.64 -1.02
C ILE A 51 9.43 -0.98 -0.02
N GLY A 52 10.34 -1.89 -0.35
CA GLY A 52 11.44 -2.24 0.53
C GLY A 52 12.09 -3.57 0.21
N ASP A 53 12.79 -4.08 1.22
CA ASP A 53 13.51 -5.34 1.22
C ASP A 53 12.81 -6.30 2.17
N GLY A 54 12.65 -7.57 1.76
CA GLY A 54 12.04 -8.60 2.59
C GLY A 54 11.06 -9.48 1.83
N GLU A 55 10.01 -9.90 2.52
CA GLU A 55 8.99 -10.82 2.05
C GLU A 55 7.60 -10.17 2.14
N ILE A 56 6.80 -10.34 1.10
CA ILE A 56 5.44 -9.81 0.98
C ILE A 56 4.55 -10.93 0.45
N THR A 57 3.54 -11.28 1.24
CA THR A 57 2.39 -12.07 0.81
C THR A 57 1.18 -11.16 0.73
N LEU A 58 0.47 -11.19 -0.39
CA LEU A 58 -0.76 -10.44 -0.55
C LEU A 58 -1.79 -11.22 -1.35
N SER A 59 -3.06 -11.01 -1.03
CA SER A 59 -4.18 -11.52 -1.82
C SER A 59 -5.24 -10.45 -2.00
N GLY A 60 -6.13 -10.65 -2.98
CA GLY A 60 -7.29 -9.80 -3.18
C GLY A 60 -7.78 -9.78 -4.62
N ASN A 61 -8.73 -8.88 -4.88
CA ASN A 61 -9.45 -8.79 -6.14
C ASN A 61 -9.28 -7.39 -6.77
N GLY A 62 -8.55 -7.27 -7.87
CA GLY A 62 -8.41 -5.99 -8.59
C GLY A 62 -7.24 -5.92 -9.57
N GLY A 63 -6.36 -4.95 -9.37
CA GLY A 63 -5.15 -4.75 -10.16
C GLY A 63 -3.91 -4.82 -9.27
N LEU A 64 -2.94 -5.64 -9.66
CA LEU A 64 -1.66 -5.79 -8.98
C LEU A 64 -0.54 -5.28 -9.87
N TRP A 65 0.40 -4.53 -9.30
CA TRP A 65 1.61 -4.06 -9.95
C TRP A 65 2.81 -4.46 -9.10
N ILE A 66 3.80 -5.10 -9.71
CA ILE A 66 5.05 -5.48 -9.06
C ILE A 66 6.21 -4.93 -9.87
N LYS A 67 7.22 -4.40 -9.19
CA LYS A 67 8.49 -4.02 -9.78
C LYS A 67 9.63 -4.50 -8.90
N ASP A 68 10.54 -5.22 -9.52
CA ASP A 68 11.84 -5.57 -8.95
C ASP A 68 12.89 -4.62 -9.53
N ALA A 69 13.42 -3.72 -8.70
CA ALA A 69 14.45 -2.78 -9.12
C ALA A 69 15.88 -3.33 -8.94
N ALA A 70 16.07 -4.32 -8.06
CA ALA A 70 17.38 -4.92 -7.79
C ALA A 70 17.69 -6.11 -8.73
N GLY A 71 16.67 -6.72 -9.33
CA GLY A 71 16.81 -7.87 -10.21
C GLY A 71 17.02 -9.19 -9.46
N ASP A 72 16.70 -9.24 -8.17
CA ASP A 72 16.90 -10.38 -7.28
C ASP A 72 15.60 -10.97 -6.71
N ALA A 73 14.44 -10.46 -7.14
CA ALA A 73 13.17 -10.89 -6.58
C ALA A 73 12.73 -12.26 -7.07
N VAL A 74 12.24 -13.08 -6.13
CA VAL A 74 11.46 -14.29 -6.40
C VAL A 74 9.99 -13.91 -6.30
N ILE A 75 9.24 -14.12 -7.38
CA ILE A 75 7.82 -13.75 -7.50
C ILE A 75 7.02 -14.99 -7.84
N GLU A 76 6.12 -15.40 -6.94
CA GLU A 76 5.19 -16.49 -7.14
C GLU A 76 3.76 -15.94 -7.15
N ILE A 77 2.98 -16.30 -8.16
CA ILE A 77 1.60 -15.82 -8.30
C ILE A 77 0.68 -16.98 -8.56
N SER A 78 -0.42 -17.02 -7.82
CA SER A 78 -1.51 -17.97 -8.01
C SER A 78 -2.84 -17.23 -8.28
N GLY A 79 -3.77 -17.90 -8.96
CA GLY A 79 -5.09 -17.36 -9.26
C GLY A 79 -5.26 -16.89 -10.72
N ARG A 80 -6.09 -15.87 -10.92
CA ARG A 80 -6.49 -15.34 -12.24
C ARG A 80 -5.97 -13.92 -12.45
N GLY A 81 -5.72 -13.58 -13.71
CA GLY A 81 -5.32 -12.23 -14.13
C GLY A 81 -4.58 -12.28 -15.46
N GLN A 82 -4.46 -11.13 -16.13
CA GLN A 82 -3.61 -10.97 -17.32
C GLN A 82 -2.35 -10.19 -16.96
N ALA A 83 -1.20 -10.82 -17.14
CA ALA A 83 0.10 -10.19 -16.94
C ALA A 83 0.51 -9.37 -18.17
N GLN A 84 1.03 -8.16 -17.94
CA GLN A 84 1.62 -7.29 -18.94
C GLN A 84 2.87 -6.64 -18.38
N GLU A 85 4.00 -6.83 -19.04
CA GLU A 85 5.21 -6.05 -18.76
C GLU A 85 5.10 -4.65 -19.36
N LEU A 86 5.42 -3.65 -18.54
CA LEU A 86 5.45 -2.24 -18.91
C LEU A 86 6.90 -1.80 -19.16
N ARG A 87 7.09 -0.84 -20.05
CA ARG A 87 8.42 -0.34 -20.47
C ARG A 87 9.28 0.23 -19.33
N ASN A 88 8.68 0.52 -18.18
CA ASN A 88 9.33 1.10 -16.99
C ASN A 88 9.70 0.05 -15.93
N GLY A 89 9.67 -1.25 -16.29
CA GLY A 89 10.06 -2.37 -15.42
C GLY A 89 8.97 -2.83 -14.46
N TRP A 90 7.75 -2.32 -14.60
CA TRP A 90 6.60 -2.83 -13.84
C TRP A 90 5.95 -3.98 -14.58
N VAL A 91 5.53 -5.00 -13.84
CA VAL A 91 4.61 -6.03 -14.32
C VAL A 91 3.24 -5.74 -13.75
N GLN A 92 2.25 -5.57 -14.62
CA GLN A 92 0.87 -5.32 -14.27
C GLN A 92 0.04 -6.59 -14.45
N TYR A 93 -0.74 -6.95 -13.44
CA TYR A 93 -1.70 -8.04 -13.45
C TYR A 93 -3.11 -7.45 -13.40
N MET A 94 -3.77 -7.36 -14.56
CA MET A 94 -5.13 -6.83 -14.67
C MET A 94 -6.17 -7.91 -14.36
N GLY A 95 -7.18 -7.55 -13.56
CA GLY A 95 -8.20 -8.50 -13.12
C GLY A 95 -7.62 -9.59 -12.21
N PHE A 96 -6.62 -9.22 -11.42
CA PHE A 96 -6.01 -10.07 -10.41
C PHE A 96 -7.09 -10.55 -9.43
N ASN A 97 -7.15 -11.86 -9.23
CA ASN A 97 -7.98 -12.53 -8.23
C ASN A 97 -7.20 -13.76 -7.79
N GLY A 98 -6.51 -13.64 -6.67
CA GLY A 98 -5.59 -14.66 -6.20
C GLY A 98 -4.61 -14.13 -5.17
N GLU A 99 -3.43 -14.74 -5.16
CA GLU A 99 -2.39 -14.52 -4.17
C GLU A 99 -1.03 -14.33 -4.85
N ALA A 100 -0.21 -13.46 -4.28
CA ALA A 100 1.15 -13.22 -4.72
C ALA A 100 2.10 -13.29 -3.52
N HIS A 101 3.21 -14.00 -3.70
CA HIS A 101 4.33 -14.08 -2.78
C HIS A 101 5.55 -13.46 -3.45
N VAL A 102 6.20 -12.52 -2.78
CA VAL A 102 7.30 -11.75 -3.33
C VAL A 102 8.39 -11.61 -2.29
N THR A 103 9.61 -12.06 -2.63
CA THR A 103 10.78 -11.97 -1.75
C THR A 103 11.98 -11.40 -2.50
N GLY A 104 12.74 -10.48 -1.92
CA GLY A 104 13.88 -9.84 -2.59
C GLY A 104 14.26 -8.48 -1.99
N SER A 105 14.97 -7.66 -2.76
CA SER A 105 15.37 -6.30 -2.37
C SER A 105 14.88 -5.23 -3.36
N HIS A 106 14.68 -4.00 -2.87
CA HIS A 106 14.12 -2.87 -3.63
C HIS A 106 12.85 -3.23 -4.44
N ILE A 107 11.99 -4.03 -3.82
CA ILE A 107 10.72 -4.44 -4.42
C ILE A 107 9.71 -3.30 -4.23
N SER A 108 8.91 -3.03 -5.25
CA SER A 108 7.71 -2.21 -5.13
C SER A 108 6.49 -3.02 -5.52
N VAL A 109 5.49 -3.06 -4.65
CA VAL A 109 4.23 -3.78 -4.86
C VAL A 109 3.07 -2.84 -4.61
N VAL A 110 2.07 -2.85 -5.50
CA VAL A 110 0.84 -2.07 -5.36
C VAL A 110 -0.35 -2.95 -5.73
N LEU A 111 -1.33 -3.07 -4.84
CA LEU A 111 -2.61 -3.72 -5.08
C LEU A 111 -3.72 -2.69 -4.91
N SER A 112 -4.54 -2.54 -5.95
CA SER A 112 -5.79 -1.77 -5.87
C SER A 112 -6.97 -2.68 -6.12
N GLY A 113 -7.91 -2.75 -5.18
CA GLY A 113 -8.96 -3.76 -5.23
C GLY A 113 -9.84 -3.80 -4.00
N VAL A 114 -10.51 -4.94 -3.85
CA VAL A 114 -11.33 -5.31 -2.69
C VAL A 114 -10.83 -6.64 -2.12
N ASP A 115 -11.22 -6.92 -0.88
CA ASP A 115 -10.80 -8.10 -0.12
C ASP A 115 -9.26 -8.23 -0.07
N ILE A 116 -8.58 -7.10 0.10
CA ILE A 116 -7.12 -7.06 0.17
C ILE A 116 -6.71 -7.64 1.52
N SER A 117 -5.79 -8.61 1.48
CA SER A 117 -5.04 -9.07 2.65
C SER A 117 -3.55 -8.94 2.35
N VAL A 118 -2.78 -8.41 3.28
CA VAL A 118 -1.34 -8.21 3.18
C VAL A 118 -0.69 -8.74 4.45
N GLU A 119 0.37 -9.53 4.29
CA GLU A 119 1.33 -9.87 5.31
C GLU A 119 2.73 -9.59 4.76
N ALA A 120 3.50 -8.76 5.45
CA ALA A 120 4.84 -8.40 5.02
C ALA A 120 5.80 -8.36 6.19
N SER A 121 7.05 -8.74 5.94
CA SER A 121 8.15 -8.60 6.90
C SER A 121 9.41 -8.12 6.20
N GLY A 122 10.17 -7.23 6.86
CA GLY A 122 11.40 -6.70 6.29
C GLY A 122 11.65 -5.24 6.65
N THR A 123 12.34 -4.51 5.77
CA THR A 123 12.63 -3.09 5.93
C THR A 123 12.07 -2.30 4.75
N GLY A 124 11.23 -1.32 5.02
CA GLY A 124 10.59 -0.60 3.94
C GLY A 124 9.64 0.50 4.37
N ARG A 125 8.74 0.86 3.46
CA ARG A 125 7.64 1.80 3.64
C ARG A 125 6.37 1.21 3.08
N PHE A 126 5.24 1.59 3.65
CA PHE A 126 3.93 1.24 3.12
C PHE A 126 3.06 2.49 3.00
N PHE A 127 2.05 2.40 2.14
CA PHE A 127 0.96 3.35 2.08
C PHE A 127 -0.36 2.61 1.89
N LEU A 128 -1.39 3.03 2.62
CA LEU A 128 -2.73 2.44 2.60
C LEU A 128 -3.74 3.56 2.36
N ARG A 129 -4.65 3.38 1.41
CA ARG A 129 -5.77 4.31 1.15
C ARG A 129 -7.06 3.56 0.84
N GLY A 130 -8.10 3.79 1.61
CA GLY A 130 -9.30 2.97 1.55
C GLY A 130 -9.89 2.70 2.92
N SER A 131 -10.48 1.53 3.13
CA SER A 131 -11.16 1.18 4.38
C SER A 131 -10.75 -0.21 4.85
N GLY A 132 -10.41 -0.36 6.12
CA GLY A 132 -10.02 -1.64 6.71
C GLY A 132 -9.30 -1.45 8.03
N TRP A 133 -8.36 -2.34 8.32
CA TRP A 133 -7.47 -2.23 9.47
C TRP A 133 -6.06 -2.67 9.08
N TYR A 134 -5.08 -2.24 9.85
CA TYR A 134 -3.72 -2.72 9.71
C TYR A 134 -3.02 -2.82 11.07
N GLU A 135 -1.97 -3.63 11.13
CA GLU A 135 -1.12 -3.83 12.29
C GLU A 135 0.33 -3.63 11.89
N VAL A 136 1.05 -2.81 12.66
CA VAL A 136 2.51 -2.66 12.53
C VAL A 136 3.15 -3.12 13.82
N ASN A 137 3.99 -4.16 13.75
CA ASN A 137 4.70 -4.70 14.92
C ASN A 137 3.77 -4.97 16.13
N GLY A 138 2.61 -5.59 15.92
CA GLY A 138 1.66 -5.87 17.00
C GLY A 138 0.74 -4.71 17.38
N GLN A 139 0.92 -3.51 16.80
CA GLN A 139 0.08 -2.34 17.09
C GLN A 139 -0.96 -2.14 15.99
N ARG A 140 -2.24 -2.21 16.36
CA ARG A 140 -3.36 -2.12 15.43
C ARG A 140 -3.84 -0.68 15.23
N TYR A 141 -4.21 -0.37 13.99
CA TYR A 141 -4.71 0.92 13.52
C TYR A 141 -5.88 0.71 12.55
N ASP A 142 -6.70 1.74 12.38
CA ASP A 142 -7.73 1.74 11.35
C ASP A 142 -7.11 2.22 10.02
N TRP A 143 -7.38 1.49 8.95
CA TRP A 143 -7.10 1.94 7.59
C TRP A 143 -8.32 2.74 7.15
N THR A 144 -8.24 4.06 7.17
CA THR A 144 -9.39 4.93 6.86
C THR A 144 -9.16 5.76 5.61
N PRO A 145 -10.24 6.17 4.91
CA PRO A 145 -10.12 7.03 3.74
C PRO A 145 -9.77 8.48 4.13
N ASP A 146 -10.03 8.82 5.40
CA ASP A 146 -9.85 10.13 6.01
C ASP A 146 -8.80 10.07 7.13
N LEU A 147 -8.10 11.19 7.38
CA LEU A 147 -7.18 11.32 8.51
C LEU A 147 -7.92 11.22 9.85
N THR A 148 -7.64 10.20 10.66
CA THR A 148 -7.92 10.29 12.10
C THR A 148 -6.84 11.18 12.73
N VAL A 149 -7.14 12.46 12.91
CA VAL A 149 -6.30 13.34 13.74
C VAL A 149 -6.51 12.93 15.20
N ILE A 150 -5.64 12.08 15.73
CA ILE A 150 -5.56 11.85 17.18
C ILE A 150 -4.83 13.07 17.77
N SER A 151 -5.59 14.00 18.34
CA SER A 151 -5.02 15.05 19.19
C SER A 151 -4.41 14.40 20.44
N ILE A 152 -3.08 14.39 20.55
CA ILE A 152 -2.39 14.13 21.82
C ILE A 152 -2.37 15.45 22.60
N GLY A 153 -3.19 15.53 23.64
CA GLY A 153 -3.25 16.65 24.57
C GLY A 153 -4.41 17.62 24.31
N GLU A 154 -5.60 17.28 24.79
CA GLU A 154 -6.45 18.37 25.29
C GLU A 154 -5.75 18.96 26.54
N PRO A 155 -5.61 20.29 26.64
CA PRO A 155 -5.27 20.90 27.91
C PRO A 155 -6.35 20.50 28.91
N VAL A 156 -5.95 19.88 30.03
CA VAL A 156 -6.84 19.79 31.19
C VAL A 156 -7.18 21.22 31.58
N GLU A 157 -8.43 21.65 31.36
CA GLU A 157 -8.94 22.89 31.89
C GLU A 157 -8.94 22.76 33.42
N ILE A 158 -7.90 23.29 34.07
CA ILE A 158 -7.87 23.39 35.53
C ILE A 158 -8.84 24.50 35.88
N ALA A 159 -10.03 24.13 36.36
CA ALA A 159 -10.98 25.08 36.92
C ALA A 159 -10.27 25.96 37.97
N PRO A 160 -10.53 27.29 38.01
CA PRO A 160 -9.93 28.13 39.02
C PRO A 160 -10.33 27.63 40.42
N ALA A 161 -9.33 27.50 41.29
CA ALA A 161 -9.53 27.16 42.69
C ALA A 161 -10.45 28.20 43.38
N PRO A 162 -11.30 27.79 44.33
CA PRO A 162 -12.25 28.69 45.01
C PRO A 162 -11.56 29.79 45.82
#